data_AF-A0A831M8A0-F1
#
_entry.id   AF-A0A831M8A0-F1
#
_cell.length_a   1.000
_cell.length_b   1.000
_cell.length_c   1.000
_cell.angle_alpha   90.00
_cell.angle_beta   90.00
_cell.angle_gamma   90.00
#
_symmetry.space_group_name_H-M   'P 1'
#
loop_
_entity.id
_entity.type
_entity.pdbx_description
1 polymer ?
#
loop_
_entity_poly.entity_id
_entity_poly.type
_entity_poly.pdbx_seq_one_letter_code
_entity_poly.pdbx_strand_id
1 'polypeptide(L)'
;ERMRLVQKFDFGDGVARFELVGEQRDHHHHLVCTECGRVLEVDECFVEELERSIARRHGFHAIRHKLEFFGICPDCQGKSPSAENKKAAPKRGLQD
;
A
#
# COMPACT_ATOMS: atom_id res chain seq x y z
N GLU A 1 12.30 -23.50 -7.54
CA GLU A 1 11.73 -22.14 -7.62
C GLU A 1 11.97 -21.39 -6.30
N ARG A 2 11.99 -20.05 -6.30
CA ARG A 2 12.16 -19.25 -5.06
C ARG A 2 10.78 -18.71 -4.67
N MET A 3 10.05 -19.43 -3.80
CA MET A 3 8.74 -18.97 -3.33
C MET A 3 8.92 -17.66 -2.55
N ARG A 4 8.45 -16.56 -3.13
CA ARG A 4 8.33 -15.27 -2.43
C ARG A 4 7.09 -15.32 -1.57
N LEU A 5 7.16 -15.97 -0.41
CA LEU A 5 6.02 -16.14 0.49
C LEU A 5 5.53 -14.82 1.10
N VAL A 6 6.42 -13.83 1.19
CA VAL A 6 6.13 -12.51 1.76
C VAL A 6 6.69 -11.38 0.90
N GLN A 7 5.95 -10.29 0.81
CA GLN A 7 6.39 -9.02 0.24
C GLN A 7 6.57 -8.01 1.39
N LYS A 8 7.73 -7.34 1.41
CA LYS A 8 8.02 -6.26 2.36
C LYS A 8 7.62 -4.93 1.73
N PHE A 9 6.88 -4.13 2.47
CA PHE A 9 6.57 -2.74 2.17
C PHE A 9 7.27 -1.81 3.14
N ASP A 10 7.83 -0.75 2.59
CA ASP A 10 8.37 0.37 3.31
C ASP A 10 7.64 1.63 2.84
N PHE A 11 6.93 2.25 3.77
CA PHE A 11 6.11 3.43 3.54
C PHE A 11 6.81 4.71 4.03
N GLY A 12 8.08 4.63 4.43
CA GLY A 12 8.86 5.77 4.92
C GLY A 12 8.52 6.21 6.35
N ASP A 13 7.66 5.49 7.07
CA ASP A 13 7.29 5.76 8.46
C ASP A 13 8.21 5.04 9.48
N GLY A 14 9.31 4.45 9.00
CA GLY A 14 10.26 3.69 9.81
C GLY A 14 9.75 2.31 10.25
N VAL A 15 8.58 1.87 9.76
CA VAL A 15 8.01 0.56 10.09
C VAL A 15 7.91 -0.30 8.83
N ALA A 16 8.68 -1.39 8.83
CA ALA A 16 8.54 -2.43 7.81
C ALA A 16 7.21 -3.18 8.00
N ARG A 17 6.40 -3.24 6.95
CA ARG A 17 5.19 -4.06 6.89
C ARG A 17 5.41 -5.21 5.93
N PHE A 18 4.78 -6.35 6.21
CA PHE A 18 4.91 -7.55 5.40
C PHE A 18 3.53 -8.07 5.04
N GLU A 19 3.37 -8.43 3.78
CA GLU A 19 2.15 -8.99 3.22
C GLU A 19 2.44 -10.40 2.70
N LEU A 20 1.51 -11.33 2.86
CA LEU A 20 1.64 -12.67 2.30
C LEU A 20 1.34 -12.62 0.80
N VAL A 21 2.24 -13.16 -0.01
CA VAL A 21 2.01 -13.28 -1.45
C VAL A 21 1.28 -14.60 -1.69
N GLY A 22 -0.02 -14.52 -1.94
CA GLY A 22 -0.84 -15.66 -2.37
C GLY A 22 -1.08 -15.64 -3.88
N GLU A 23 -1.41 -16.80 -4.46
CA GLU A 23 -1.71 -16.94 -5.90
C GLU A 23 -2.93 -16.12 -6.37
N GLN A 24 -3.77 -15.67 -5.43
CA GLN A 24 -5.06 -15.00 -5.68
C GLN A 24 -5.14 -13.58 -5.11
N ARG A 25 -4.00 -12.91 -4.88
CA ARG A 25 -4.05 -11.48 -4.52
C ARG A 25 -4.15 -10.65 -5.79
N ASP A 26 -5.37 -10.18 -6.07
CA ASP A 26 -5.63 -9.18 -7.10
C ASP A 26 -4.75 -7.94 -6.88
N HIS A 27 -4.43 -7.27 -7.99
CA HIS A 27 -3.63 -6.06 -8.00
C HIS A 27 -4.34 -4.93 -7.22
N HIS A 28 -3.84 -4.61 -6.03
CA HIS A 28 -4.37 -3.57 -5.17
C HIS A 28 -3.30 -2.53 -4.80
N HIS A 29 -3.76 -1.42 -4.24
CA HIS A 29 -2.96 -0.30 -3.79
C HIS A 29 -3.14 -0.08 -2.28
N HIS A 30 -2.28 0.75 -1.70
CA HIS A 30 -2.31 1.05 -0.28
C HIS A 30 -2.66 2.50 -0.03
N LEU A 31 -3.58 2.78 0.90
CA LEU A 31 -3.78 4.09 1.51
C LEU A 31 -3.26 4.06 2.95
N VAL A 32 -2.22 4.86 3.23
CA VAL A 32 -1.50 4.86 4.51
C VAL A 32 -1.78 6.15 5.28
N CYS A 33 -2.17 6.00 6.55
CA CYS A 33 -2.29 7.11 7.47
C CYS A 33 -0.91 7.57 7.95
N THR A 34 -0.56 8.83 7.73
CA THR A 34 0.74 9.39 8.12
C THR A 34 0.88 9.64 9.63
N GLU A 35 -0.24 9.68 10.36
CA GLU A 35 -0.25 9.92 11.81
C GLU A 35 -0.13 8.63 12.63
N CYS A 36 -0.89 7.59 12.28
CA CYS A 36 -0.94 6.34 13.05
C CYS A 36 -0.43 5.11 12.29
N GLY A 37 -0.09 5.24 11.00
CA GLY A 37 0.40 4.13 10.20
C GLY A 37 -0.65 3.08 9.83
N ARG A 38 -1.95 3.37 10.02
CA ARG A 38 -3.05 2.52 9.52
C ARG A 38 -2.95 2.38 8.00
N VAL A 39 -3.12 1.17 7.49
CA VAL A 39 -3.13 0.88 6.05
C VAL A 39 -4.51 0.37 5.66
N LEU A 40 -5.04 0.86 4.55
CA LEU A 40 -6.24 0.37 3.87
C LEU A 40 -5.85 -0.14 2.47
N GLU A 41 -6.44 -1.26 2.05
CA GLU A 41 -6.34 -1.75 0.67
C GLU A 41 -7.30 -0.93 -0.22
N VAL A 42 -6.88 -0.65 -1.45
CA VAL A 42 -7.61 0.12 -2.47
C VAL A 42 -7.57 -0.70 -3.77
N ASP A 43 -8.72 -1.16 -4.23
CA ASP A 43 -8.82 -2.08 -5.37
C ASP A 43 -8.86 -1.36 -6.72
N GLU A 44 -9.03 -0.03 -6.72
CA GLU A 44 -9.14 0.74 -7.95
C GLU A 44 -7.78 1.10 -8.56
N CYS A 45 -7.47 0.52 -9.71
CA CYS A 45 -6.28 0.85 -10.51
C CYS A 45 -6.67 1.67 -11.77
N PHE A 46 -6.30 2.95 -11.79
CA PHE A 46 -6.61 3.87 -12.90
C PHE A 46 -5.43 4.14 -13.84
N VAL A 47 -4.30 3.46 -13.66
CA VAL A 47 -3.02 3.85 -14.31
C VAL A 47 -2.67 3.08 -15.57
N GLU A 48 -3.49 2.10 -15.99
CA GLU A 48 -3.17 1.28 -17.16
C GLU A 48 -2.95 2.09 -18.45
N GLU A 49 -3.79 3.10 -18.71
CA GLU A 49 -3.65 3.93 -19.91
C GLU A 49 -2.35 4.74 -19.89
N LEU A 50 -1.96 5.20 -18.71
CA LEU A 50 -0.70 5.91 -18.50
C LEU A 50 0.49 4.99 -18.75
N GLU A 51 0.47 3.76 -18.22
CA GLU A 51 1.50 2.76 -18.48
C GLU A 51 1.65 2.48 -19.97
N ARG A 52 0.54 2.22 -20.67
CA ARG A 52 0.53 2.00 -22.12
C ARG A 52 1.11 3.20 -22.86
N SER A 53 0.79 4.42 -22.43
CA SER A 53 1.32 5.66 -23.03
C SER A 53 2.82 5.82 -22.80
N ILE A 54 3.33 5.53 -21.60
CA ILE A 54 4.76 5.59 -21.26
C ILE A 54 5.53 4.54 -22.06
N ALA A 55 5.04 3.29 -22.11
CA ALA A 55 5.64 2.20 -22.87
C ALA A 55 5.86 2.60 -24.33
N ARG A 56 4.81 3.10 -24.99
CA ARG A 56 4.89 3.53 -26.39
C ARG A 56 5.84 4.71 -26.61
N ARG A 57 5.77 5.74 -25.76
CA ARG A 57 6.56 6.97 -25.94
C ARG A 57 8.06 6.77 -25.70
N HIS A 58 8.41 5.85 -24.81
CA HIS A 58 9.80 5.67 -24.38
C HIS A 58 10.41 4.32 -24.77
N GLY A 59 9.66 3.45 -25.47
CA GLY A 59 10.16 2.16 -25.94
C GLY A 59 10.35 1.11 -24.82
N PHE A 60 9.66 1.25 -23.70
CA PHE A 60 9.72 0.30 -22.59
C PHE A 60 8.73 -0.86 -22.81
N HIS A 61 9.09 -2.04 -22.31
CA HIS A 61 8.23 -3.22 -22.28
C HIS A 61 8.09 -3.75 -20.83
N ALA A 62 7.01 -4.48 -20.55
CA ALA A 62 6.73 -5.05 -19.22
C ALA A 62 6.78 -4.03 -18.07
N ILE A 63 6.19 -2.85 -18.29
CA ILE A 63 6.04 -1.83 -17.25
C ILE A 63 5.24 -2.42 -16.09
N ARG A 64 5.70 -2.09 -14.89
CA ARG A 64 4.96 -2.30 -13.64
C ARG A 64 4.94 -0.97 -12.92
N HIS A 65 3.90 -0.74 -12.14
CA HIS A 65 3.81 0.42 -11.27
C HIS A 65 3.66 -0.01 -9.81
N LYS A 66 4.03 0.91 -8.93
CA LYS A 66 3.76 0.87 -7.50
C LYS A 66 3.00 2.15 -7.18
N LEU A 67 1.78 2.03 -6.68
CA LEU A 67 0.94 3.17 -6.31
C LEU A 67 0.55 3.07 -4.84
N GLU A 68 0.83 4.13 -4.10
CA GLU A 68 0.56 4.25 -2.67
C GLU A 68 0.03 5.67 -2.41
N PHE A 69 -1.05 5.76 -1.66
CA PHE A 69 -1.66 7.00 -1.21
C PHE A 69 -1.31 7.25 0.24
N PHE A 70 -1.15 8.52 0.61
CA PHE A 70 -0.83 8.94 1.97
C PHE A 70 -1.79 10.03 2.41
N GLY A 71 -2.29 9.94 3.64
CA GLY A 71 -3.23 10.92 4.19
C GLY A 71 -3.44 10.76 5.68
N ILE A 72 -4.48 11.39 6.23
CA ILE A 72 -4.86 11.27 7.66
C ILE A 72 -6.18 10.53 7.74
N CYS A 73 -6.21 9.39 8.44
CA CYS A 73 -7.43 8.59 8.59
C CYS A 73 -8.47 9.30 9.47
N PRO A 74 -9.77 8.94 9.37
CA PRO A 74 -10.83 9.58 10.14
C PRO A 74 -10.57 9.64 11.65
N ASP A 75 -10.02 8.56 12.23
CA ASP A 75 -9.68 8.48 13.66
C ASP A 75 -8.59 9.47 14.08
N CYS A 76 -7.71 9.88 13.16
CA CYS A 76 -6.64 10.85 13.41
C CYS A 76 -7.08 12.28 13.13
N GLN A 77 -8.03 12.50 12.22
CA GLN A 77 -8.56 13.84 11.94
C GLN A 77 -9.25 14.48 13.17
N GLY A 78 -9.88 13.66 14.02
CA GLY A 78 -10.52 14.11 15.26
C GLY A 78 -9.59 14.25 16.46
N LYS A 79 -8.30 13.92 16.32
CA LYS A 79 -7.31 14.08 17.39
C LYS A 79 -6.52 15.36 17.10
N SER A 80 -6.61 16.34 17.98
CA SER A 80 -5.61 17.41 18.06
C SER A 80 -4.21 16.76 18.10
N PRO A 81 -3.14 17.44 17.64
CA PRO A 81 -1.78 16.89 17.64
C PRO A 81 -1.25 16.81 19.07
N SER A 82 -1.78 15.87 19.85
CA SER A 82 -1.24 15.45 21.12
C SER A 82 -0.37 14.25 20.84
N ALA A 83 0.93 14.43 21.10
CA ALA A 83 1.89 13.35 21.24
C ALA A 83 1.29 12.17 22.03
N GLU A 84 1.72 10.96 21.67
CA GLU A 84 1.38 9.66 22.29
C GLU A 84 0.20 8.89 21.69
N ASN A 85 0.46 8.13 20.60
CA ASN A 85 0.07 6.71 20.60
C ASN A 85 0.83 5.88 19.53
N LYS A 86 2.08 5.54 19.82
CA LYS A 86 2.81 4.49 19.09
C LYS A 86 2.39 3.12 19.63
N LYS A 87 1.24 2.59 19.21
CA LYS A 87 0.90 1.14 19.26
C LYS A 87 -0.50 0.89 18.70
N ALA A 88 -0.57 0.53 17.42
CA ALA A 88 -1.57 -0.40 16.92
C ALA A 88 -1.12 -0.93 15.55
N ALA A 89 -0.53 -2.12 15.52
CA ALA A 89 -0.47 -2.90 14.30
C ALA A 89 -1.91 -3.20 13.84
N PRO A 90 -2.25 -3.09 12.55
CA PRO A 90 -3.58 -3.40 12.08
C PRO A 90 -3.91 -4.87 12.37
N LYS A 91 -5.08 -5.09 12.99
CA LYS A 91 -5.59 -6.44 13.23
C LYS A 91 -5.86 -7.10 11.89
N ARG A 92 -5.34 -8.33 11.74
CA ARG A 92 -5.58 -9.27 10.64
C ARG A 92 -7.05 -9.24 10.20
N GLY A 93 -7.30 -8.72 9.00
CA GLY A 93 -8.51 -9.02 8.24
C GLY A 93 -8.24 -10.24 7.39
N LEU A 94 -8.27 -11.43 8.01
CA LEU A 94 -8.49 -12.67 7.29
C LEU A 94 -10.01 -12.78 7.18
N GLN A 95 -10.56 -12.43 6.03
CA GLN A 95 -11.91 -12.85 5.67
C GLN A 95 -11.77 -14.08 4.78
N ASP A 96 -12.60 -15.08 5.08
CA ASP A 96 -12.55 -16.47 4.64
C ASP A 96 -12.46 -16.69 3.12
#